data_AF-R0J8Z2-F1
#
_entry.id   AF-R0J8Z2-F1
#
_cell.length_a   1.000
_cell.length_b   1.000
_cell.length_c   1.000
_cell.angle_alpha   90.00
_cell.angle_beta   90.00
_cell.angle_gamma   90.00
#
_symmetry.space_group_name_H-M   'P 1'
#
loop_
_entity.id
_entity.type
_entity.pdbx_description
1 polymer ?
#
loop_
_entity_poly.entity_id
_entity_poly.type
_entity_poly.pdbx_seq_one_letter_code
_entity_poly.pdbx_strand_id
1 'polypeptide(L)' 'VREILGCCTCPSQFPMVKVSEGKYKVGDSNALIFVRVLRSHVMVRVGGGWDTLEHYLDKHDP' A
#
# COMPACT_ATOMS: atom_id res chain seq x y z
N VAL A 1 -5.41 -3.78 -7.17
CA VAL A 1 -4.33 -3.88 -6.16
C VAL A 1 -3.19 -4.77 -6.64
N ARG A 2 -3.44 -6.01 -7.11
CA ARG A 2 -2.38 -6.84 -7.74
C ARG A 2 -1.65 -6.13 -8.90
N GLU A 3 -2.34 -5.32 -9.69
CA GLU A 3 -1.72 -4.62 -10.85
C GLU A 3 -0.78 -3.46 -10.47
N ILE A 4 -0.96 -2.81 -9.32
CA ILE A 4 -0.11 -1.66 -8.93
C ILE A 4 1.22 -2.15 -8.37
N LEU A 5 1.21 -3.24 -7.58
CA LEU A 5 2.43 -3.89 -7.10
C LEU A 5 3.17 -4.64 -8.23
N GLY A 6 2.43 -5.07 -9.26
CA GLY A 6 2.99 -5.80 -10.40
C GLY A 6 3.83 -4.94 -11.37
N CYS A 7 3.83 -3.62 -11.22
CA CYS A 7 4.62 -2.71 -12.07
C CYS A 7 5.98 -2.32 -11.47
N CYS A 8 6.24 -2.64 -10.20
CA CYS A 8 7.56 -2.42 -9.61
C CYS A 8 8.52 -3.48 -10.17
N THR A 9 9.56 -2.99 -10.86
CA THR A 9 10.69 -3.76 -11.39
C THR A 9 11.79 -3.96 -10.34
N CYS A 10 11.53 -3.56 -9.10
CA CYS A 10 12.45 -3.63 -7.98
C CYS A 10 12.73 -5.11 -7.62
N PRO A 11 13.99 -5.49 -7.34
CA PRO A 11 14.37 -6.88 -7.07
C PRO A 11 13.69 -7.45 -5.81
N SER A 12 13.25 -6.59 -4.89
CA SER A 12 12.34 -6.90 -3.79
C SER A 12 11.15 -5.94 -3.84
N GLN A 13 9.94 -6.45 -4.08
CA GLN A 13 8.72 -5.66 -3.90
C GLN A 13 8.47 -5.46 -2.41
N PHE A 14 8.13 -4.25 -2.00
CA PHE A 14 7.78 -3.97 -0.61
C PHE A 14 6.65 -4.90 -0.14
N PRO A 15 6.87 -5.72 0.91
CA PRO A 15 5.97 -6.83 1.22
C PRO A 15 4.63 -6.31 1.70
N MET A 16 3.55 -6.66 0.97
CA MET A 16 2.18 -6.32 1.32
C MET A 16 1.28 -7.55 1.33
N VAL A 17 0.68 -7.86 2.48
CA VAL A 17 -0.20 -9.03 2.67
C VAL A 17 -1.61 -8.58 2.99
N LYS A 18 -2.60 -8.99 2.17
CA LYS A 18 -4.01 -8.73 2.44
C LYS A 18 -4.45 -9.52 3.68
N VAL A 19 -4.98 -8.81 4.68
CA VAL A 19 -5.55 -9.43 5.89
C VAL A 19 -7.05 -9.59 5.75
N SER A 20 -7.73 -8.53 5.31
CA SER A 20 -9.17 -8.53 5.06
C SER A 20 -9.48 -7.57 3.91
N GLU A 21 -10.75 -7.45 3.53
CA GLU A 21 -11.16 -6.38 2.64
C GLU A 21 -10.73 -5.02 3.18
N GLY A 22 -10.09 -4.22 2.33
CA GLY A 22 -9.56 -2.92 2.68
C GLY A 22 -8.45 -2.88 3.74
N LYS A 23 -7.89 -4.00 4.19
CA LYS A 23 -6.81 -4.03 5.20
C LYS A 23 -5.61 -4.85 4.74
N TYR A 24 -4.43 -4.25 4.84
CA TYR A 24 -3.18 -4.85 4.40
C TYR A 24 -2.12 -4.70 5.48
N LYS A 25 -1.32 -5.74 5.67
CA LYS A 25 -0.06 -5.66 6.42
C LYS A 25 1.05 -5.27 5.47
N VAL A 26 1.94 -4.41 5.92
CA VAL A 26 2.98 -3.82 5.08
C VAL A 26 4.32 -3.85 5.80
N GLY A 27 5.39 -4.17 5.06
CA GLY A 27 6.75 -4.25 5.58
C GLY A 27 6.94 -5.39 6.59
N ASP A 28 8.11 -5.41 7.23
CA ASP A 28 8.46 -6.40 8.27
C ASP A 28 7.81 -6.10 9.63
N SER A 29 7.38 -4.86 9.84
CA SER A 29 6.87 -4.37 11.14
C SER A 29 5.41 -4.75 11.42
N ASN A 30 4.79 -5.63 10.64
CA ASN A 30 3.35 -5.94 10.73
C ASN A 30 2.44 -4.70 10.71
N ALA A 31 2.88 -3.60 10.08
CA ALA A 31 2.13 -2.35 10.07
C ALA A 31 0.82 -2.55 9.29
N LEU A 32 -0.31 -2.30 9.95
CA LEU A 32 -1.63 -2.46 9.34
C LEU A 32 -2.06 -1.15 8.69
N ILE A 33 -2.28 -1.17 7.38
CA ILE A 33 -2.83 -0.05 6.63
C ILE A 33 -4.25 -0.34 6.15
N PHE A 34 -5.03 0.72 6.01
CA PHE A 34 -6.36 0.65 5.42
C PHE A 34 -6.31 1.21 4.01
N VAL A 35 -6.84 0.45 3.06
CA VAL A 35 -6.79 0.75 1.64
C VAL A 35 -8.21 0.86 1.09
N ARG A 36 -8.46 1.87 0.27
CA ARG A 36 -9.69 1.98 -0.53
C ARG A 36 -9.35 2.27 -1.98
N VAL A 37 -10.29 1.99 -2.86
CA VAL A 37 -10.21 2.38 -4.28
C VAL A 37 -11.17 3.53 -4.51
N LEU A 38 -10.66 4.63 -5.07
CA LEU A 38 -11.46 5.77 -5.48
C LEU A 38 -11.20 6.04 -6.96
N ARG A 39 -12.21 5.77 -7.80
CA ARG A 39 -12.05 5.73 -9.27
C ARG A 39 -10.93 4.75 -9.65
N SER A 40 -9.88 5.22 -10.31
CA SER A 40 -8.69 4.45 -10.67
C SER A 40 -7.55 4.54 -9.65
N HIS A 41 -7.72 5.25 -8.54
CA HIS A 41 -6.65 5.49 -7.57
C HIS A 41 -6.79 4.57 -6.35
N VAL A 42 -5.69 3.97 -5.94
CA VAL A 42 -5.60 3.23 -4.67
C VAL A 42 -5.09 4.18 -3.60
N MET A 43 -5.87 4.29 -2.52
CA MET A 43 -5.59 5.23 -1.43
C MET A 43 -5.34 4.49 -0.12
N VAL A 44 -4.44 5.03 0.69
CA VAL A 44 -4.07 4.53 2.01
C VAL A 44 -4.52 5.52 3.08
N ARG A 45 -5.05 5.02 4.20
CA ARG A 45 -5.40 5.84 5.36
C ARG A 45 -4.14 6.27 6.09
N VAL A 46 -3.99 7.58 6.30
CA VAL A 46 -2.90 8.20 7.07
C VAL A 46 -3.49 9.11 8.16
N GLY A 47 -2.67 9.58 9.10
CA GLY A 47 -3.11 10.40 10.25
C GLY A 47 -3.91 11.66 9.88
N GLY A 48 -3.63 12.25 8.70
CA GLY A 48 -4.32 13.43 8.19
C GLY A 48 -5.45 13.18 7.18
N GLY A 49 -5.76 11.91 6.84
CA GLY A 49 -6.78 11.61 5.84
C GLY A 49 -6.44 10.42 4.94
N TRP A 50 -6.48 10.63 3.63
CA TRP A 50 -6.19 9.61 2.63
C TRP A 50 -5.10 10.10 1.69
N ASP A 51 -4.07 9.28 1.52
CA ASP A 51 -2.97 9.52 0.58
C ASP A 51 -3.00 8.45 -0.52
N THR A 52 -2.24 8.60 -1.61
CA THR A 52 -2.11 7.55 -2.62
C THR A 52 -1.20 6.42 -2.10
N LEU A 53 -1.42 5.19 -2.58
CA LEU A 53 -0.53 4.06 -2.26
C LEU A 53 0.89 4.32 -2.75
N GLU A 54 1.04 4.92 -3.92
CA GLU A 54 2.34 5.30 -4.49
C GLU A 54 3.11 6.24 -3.56
N HIS A 55 2.53 7.38 -3.17
CA HIS A 55 3.17 8.33 -2.26
C HIS A 55 3.42 7.77 -0.85
N TYR A 56 2.59 6.83 -0.39
CA TYR A 56 2.83 6.11 0.86
C TYR A 56 4.07 5.21 0.75
N LEU A 57 4.23 4.48 -0.37
CA LEU A 57 5.39 3.61 -0.60
C LEU A 57 6.67 4.42 -0.76
N ASP A 58 6.68 5.53 -1.50
CA ASP A 58 7.86 6.40 -1.66
C ASP A 58 8.48 6.88 -0.33
N LYS A 59 7.68 6.95 0.74
CA LYS A 59 8.12 7.39 2.08
C LYS A 59 8.50 6.25 3.02
N HIS A 60 8.09 5.03 2.70
CA HIS A 60 8.14 3.91 3.64
C HIS A 60 8.84 2.67 3.06
N ASP A 61 9.07 2.61 1.75
CA ASP A 61 9.95 1.65 1.09
C ASP A 61 11.41 2.17 1.16
N PRO A 62 12.36 1.43 1.77
CA PRO A 62 13.74 1.86 1.98
C PRO A 62 14.60 2.08 0.72
#